data_AF-C5BR68-F1
#
_entry.id   AF-C5BR68-F1
#
_cell.length_a   1.000
_cell.length_b   1.000
_cell.length_c   1.000
_cell.angle_alpha   90.00
_cell.angle_beta   90.00
_cell.angle_gamma   90.00
#
_symmetry.space_group_name_H-M   'P 1'
#
loop_
_entity.id
_entity.type
_entity.pdbx_description
1 polymer ?
#
loop_
_entity_poly.entity_id
_entity_poly.type
_entity_poly.pdbx_seq_one_letter_code
_entity_poly.pdbx_strand_id
1 'polypeptide(L)'
;MTDWPSFERLFHMAEHEPEALEAFRQQEVAAIIDSAPEEMQRRLRGLQFQIDCQRELHQTPVGVCMAISQMMHESLGKLQNAMIDLQNVGLPEERASTDTLIPATSAAVIPFPLAGC
;
A
#
# COMPACT_ATOMS: atom_id res chain seq x y z
N MET A 1 -4.24 25.69 -10.14
CA MET A 1 -5.04 24.89 -11.10
C MET A 1 -4.08 24.50 -12.20
N THR A 2 -3.66 23.24 -12.21
CA THR A 2 -2.76 22.72 -13.24
C THR A 2 -3.56 22.53 -14.52
N ASP A 3 -3.10 23.10 -15.63
CA ASP A 3 -3.69 22.87 -16.94
C ASP A 3 -3.41 21.42 -17.35
N TRP A 4 -4.35 20.53 -17.05
CA TRP A 4 -4.26 19.13 -17.42
C TRP A 4 -4.40 18.99 -18.94
N PRO A 5 -3.52 18.26 -19.64
CA PRO A 5 -3.63 18.04 -21.07
C PRO A 5 -4.93 17.30 -21.42
N SER A 6 -5.48 17.55 -22.61
CA SER A 6 -6.69 16.83 -23.06
C SER A 6 -6.42 15.33 -23.20
N PHE A 7 -7.50 14.54 -23.20
CA PHE A 7 -7.42 13.09 -23.39
C PHE A 7 -6.70 12.73 -24.70
N GLU A 8 -7.01 13.43 -25.79
CA GLU A 8 -6.41 13.20 -27.10
C GLU A 8 -4.90 13.41 -27.06
N ARG A 9 -4.42 14.41 -26.31
CA ARG A 9 -2.99 14.67 -26.14
C ARG A 9 -2.31 13.57 -25.34
N LEU A 10 -2.93 13.11 -24.24
CA LEU A 10 -2.40 12.01 -23.44
C LEU A 10 -2.37 10.69 -24.22
N PHE A 11 -3.40 10.46 -25.04
CA PHE A 11 -3.47 9.30 -25.92
C PHE A 11 -2.37 9.34 -26.98
N HIS A 12 -2.16 10.48 -27.64
CA HIS A 12 -1.05 10.67 -28.57
C HIS A 12 0.32 10.43 -27.91
N MET A 13 0.51 10.92 -26.68
CA MET A 13 1.73 10.66 -25.91
C MET A 13 1.89 9.16 -25.62
N ALA A 14 0.81 8.45 -25.27
CA ALA A 14 0.87 7.00 -25.03
C ALA A 14 1.30 6.21 -26.27
N GLU A 15 0.85 6.60 -27.46
CA GLU A 15 1.17 5.89 -28.72
C GLU A 15 2.54 6.25 -29.29
N HIS A 16 2.95 7.52 -29.21
CA HIS A 16 4.12 8.03 -29.93
C HIS A 16 5.29 8.39 -29.02
N GLU A 17 5.03 8.74 -27.76
CA GLU A 17 6.04 9.28 -26.83
C GLU A 17 5.85 8.71 -25.40
N PRO A 18 5.98 7.38 -25.21
CA PRO A 18 5.66 6.73 -23.94
C PRO A 18 6.52 7.23 -22.77
N GLU A 19 7.77 7.61 -23.04
CA GLU A 19 8.67 8.20 -22.05
C GLU A 19 8.19 9.59 -21.59
N ALA A 20 7.66 10.41 -22.52
CA ALA A 20 7.12 11.73 -22.20
C ALA A 20 5.85 11.61 -21.33
N LEU A 21 5.01 10.60 -21.59
CA LEU A 21 3.85 10.30 -20.75
C LEU A 21 4.26 9.88 -19.35
N GLU A 22 5.28 9.03 -19.22
CA GLU A 22 5.79 8.59 -17.92
C GLU A 22 6.42 9.75 -17.13
N ALA A 23 7.18 10.62 -17.80
CA ALA A 23 7.72 11.83 -17.18
C ALA A 23 6.62 12.77 -16.67
N PHE A 24 5.58 12.99 -17.49
CA PHE A 24 4.41 13.78 -17.08
C PHE A 24 3.72 13.16 -15.86
N ARG A 25 3.50 11.84 -15.86
CA ARG A 25 2.92 11.12 -14.70
C ARG A 25 3.74 11.34 -13.43
N GLN A 26 5.06 11.18 -13.51
CA GLN A 26 5.95 11.36 -12.35
C GLN A 26 5.92 12.79 -11.82
N GLN A 27 5.89 13.78 -12.71
CA GLN A 27 5.77 15.19 -12.35
C GLN A 27 4.47 15.48 -11.60
N GLU A 28 3.32 15.00 -12.10
CA GLU A 28 2.03 15.23 -11.45
C GLU A 28 1.95 14.53 -10.09
N VAL A 29 2.49 13.32 -9.98
CA VAL A 29 2.60 12.62 -8.69
C VAL A 29 3.46 13.41 -7.71
N ALA A 30 4.63 13.89 -8.13
CA ALA A 30 5.51 14.69 -7.30
C ALA A 30 4.81 15.98 -6.82
N ALA A 31 4.10 16.67 -7.71
CA ALA A 31 3.33 17.87 -7.38
C ALA A 31 2.24 17.58 -6.32
N ILE A 32 1.53 16.45 -6.43
CA ILE A 32 0.54 16.02 -5.43
C ILE A 32 1.22 15.76 -4.07
N ILE A 33 2.34 15.04 -4.06
CA ILE A 33 3.08 14.74 -2.83
C ILE A 33 3.59 16.03 -2.18
N ASP A 34 4.19 16.93 -2.96
CA ASP A 34 4.78 18.16 -2.46
C ASP A 34 3.71 19.16 -2.00
N SER A 35 2.47 19.07 -2.51
CA SER A 35 1.33 19.85 -2.03
C SER A 35 0.77 19.37 -0.69
N ALA A 36 1.11 18.16 -0.25
CA ALA A 36 0.64 17.59 1.01
C ALA A 36 1.42 18.13 2.22
N PRO A 37 0.84 18.11 3.44
CA PRO A 37 1.55 18.47 4.67
C PRO A 37 2.87 17.70 4.84
N GLU A 38 3.92 18.36 5.33
CA GLU A 38 5.28 17.79 5.43
C GLU A 38 5.31 16.44 6.18
N GLU A 39 4.49 16.31 7.23
CA GLU A 39 4.36 15.07 8.01
C GLU A 39 3.86 13.88 7.18
N MET A 40 3.07 14.13 6.14
CA MET A 40 2.51 13.12 5.25
C MET A 40 3.41 12.82 4.05
N GLN A 41 4.23 13.78 3.60
CA GLN A 41 5.05 13.64 2.40
C GLN A 41 5.94 12.40 2.42
N ARG A 42 6.60 12.13 3.55
CA ARG A 42 7.46 10.94 3.71
C ARG A 42 6.67 9.65 3.48
N ARG A 43 5.46 9.57 4.05
CA ARG A 43 4.59 8.39 3.92
C ARG A 43 4.07 8.24 2.49
N LEU A 44 3.71 9.35 1.84
CA LEU A 44 3.25 9.37 0.45
C LEU A 44 4.36 8.93 -0.52
N ARG A 45 5.61 9.38 -0.34
CA ARG A 45 6.75 8.89 -1.15
C ARG A 45 6.97 7.38 -0.98
N GLY A 46 6.81 6.87 0.24
CA GLY A 46 6.86 5.43 0.50
C GLY A 46 5.75 4.65 -0.21
N LEU A 47 4.53 5.20 -0.25
CA LEU A 47 3.41 4.61 -1.00
C LEU A 47 3.65 4.65 -2.50
N GLN A 48 4.18 5.76 -3.02
CA GLN A 48 4.53 5.88 -4.44
C GLN A 48 5.56 4.83 -4.86
N PHE A 49 6.58 4.59 -4.04
CA PHE A 49 7.55 3.52 -4.28
C PHE A 49 6.88 2.13 -4.37
N GLN A 50 5.93 1.83 -3.47
CA GLN A 50 5.18 0.57 -3.54
C GLN A 50 4.37 0.45 -4.83
N ILE A 51 3.72 1.54 -5.26
CA ILE A 51 2.99 1.59 -6.52
C ILE A 51 3.93 1.34 -7.70
N ASP A 52 5.10 1.98 -7.73
CA ASP A 52 6.07 1.81 -8.82
C ASP A 52 6.60 0.36 -8.87
N CYS A 53 6.93 -0.24 -7.73
CA CYS A 53 7.27 -1.67 -7.69
C CYS A 53 6.14 -2.56 -8.22
N GLN A 54 4.88 -2.26 -7.87
CA GLN A 54 3.74 -3.02 -8.38
C GLN A 54 3.61 -2.89 -9.90
N ARG A 55 3.91 -1.71 -10.45
CA ARG A 55 3.94 -1.49 -11.91
C ARG A 55 5.02 -2.32 -12.59
N GLU A 56 6.20 -2.42 -12.01
CA GLU A 56 7.32 -3.21 -12.55
C GLU A 56 7.08 -4.72 -12.48
N LEU A 57 6.40 -5.19 -11.43
CA LEU A 57 6.14 -6.63 -11.23
C LEU A 57 5.10 -7.19 -12.21
N HIS A 58 4.19 -6.37 -12.73
CA HIS A 58 3.13 -6.81 -13.63
C HIS A 58 3.45 -6.53 -15.09
N GLN A 59 3.31 -7.56 -15.92
CA GLN A 59 3.59 -7.49 -17.36
C GLN A 59 2.48 -6.82 -18.18
N THR A 60 1.27 -6.68 -17.61
CA THR A 60 0.10 -6.14 -18.33
C THR A 60 -0.49 -4.93 -17.62
N PRO A 61 -0.95 -3.91 -18.36
CA PRO A 61 -1.59 -2.71 -17.77
C PRO A 61 -2.82 -3.03 -16.90
N VAL A 62 -3.60 -4.04 -17.28
CA VAL A 62 -4.76 -4.49 -16.49
C VAL A 62 -4.32 -5.13 -15.18
N GLY A 63 -3.25 -5.93 -15.17
CA GLY A 63 -2.69 -6.51 -13.95
C GLY A 63 -2.22 -5.45 -12.96
N VAL A 64 -1.53 -4.42 -13.45
CA VAL A 64 -1.15 -3.23 -12.67
C VAL A 64 -2.37 -2.56 -12.05
N CYS A 65 -3.41 -2.31 -12.86
CA CYS A 65 -4.64 -1.67 -12.42
C CYS A 65 -5.33 -2.46 -11.30
N MET A 66 -5.45 -3.79 -11.46
CA MET A 66 -6.02 -4.66 -10.44
C MET A 66 -5.22 -4.63 -9.14
N ALA A 67 -3.89 -4.69 -9.22
CA ALA A 67 -3.04 -4.69 -8.04
C ALA A 67 -3.09 -3.36 -7.27
N ILE A 68 -3.06 -2.22 -7.98
CA ILE A 68 -3.22 -0.90 -7.34
C ILE A 68 -4.62 -0.78 -6.72
N SER A 69 -5.66 -1.27 -7.41
CA SER A 69 -7.04 -1.30 -6.88
C SER A 69 -7.15 -2.13 -5.61
N GLN A 70 -6.46 -3.27 -5.55
CA GLN A 70 -6.39 -4.13 -4.37
C GLN A 70 -5.71 -3.39 -3.19
N MET A 71 -4.58 -2.72 -3.42
CA MET A 71 -3.89 -1.93 -2.38
C MET A 71 -4.80 -0.83 -1.79
N MET A 72 -5.59 -0.15 -2.64
CA MET A 72 -6.57 0.84 -2.19
C MET A 72 -7.68 0.21 -1.35
N HIS A 73 -8.21 -0.94 -1.79
CA HIS A 73 -9.28 -1.64 -1.09
C HIS A 73 -8.83 -2.18 0.28
N GLU A 74 -7.61 -2.71 0.38
CA GLU A 74 -7.01 -3.11 1.66
C GLU A 74 -6.85 -1.94 2.62
N SER A 75 -6.47 -0.77 2.11
CA SER A 75 -6.36 0.45 2.92
C SER A 75 -7.71 0.89 3.48
N LEU A 76 -8.78 0.77 2.68
CA LEU A 76 -10.15 1.01 3.13
C LEU A 76 -10.59 0.00 4.18
N GLY A 77 -10.30 -1.29 4.00
CA GLY A 77 -10.61 -2.33 4.98
C GLY A 77 -9.90 -2.10 6.31
N LYS A 78 -8.63 -1.69 6.29
CA LYS A 78 -7.87 -1.31 7.50
C LYS A 78 -8.52 -0.12 8.22
N LEU A 79 -8.96 0.89 7.47
CA LEU A 79 -9.66 2.03 8.03
C LEU A 79 -11.00 1.60 8.66
N GLN A 80 -11.80 0.80 7.96
CA GLN A 80 -13.07 0.28 8.46
C GLN A 80 -12.88 -0.48 9.79
N ASN A 81 -11.90 -1.37 9.85
CA ASN A 81 -11.59 -2.13 11.07
C ASN A 81 -11.20 -1.21 12.22
N ALA A 82 -10.31 -0.23 11.98
CA ALA A 82 -9.92 0.74 12.99
C ALA A 82 -11.11 1.56 13.51
N MET A 83 -12.08 1.90 12.65
CA MET A 83 -13.29 2.59 13.07
C MET A 83 -14.21 1.71 13.93
N ILE A 84 -14.36 0.42 13.57
CA ILE A 84 -15.12 -0.55 14.38
C ILE A 84 -14.47 -0.74 15.75
N ASP A 85 -13.15 -0.88 15.79
CA ASP A 85 -12.41 -1.05 17.05
C ASP A 85 -12.63 0.14 17.98
N LEU A 86 -12.56 1.37 17.45
CA LEU A 86 -12.85 2.59 18.21
C LEU A 86 -14.29 2.65 18.75
N GLN A 87 -15.27 2.11 18.03
CA GLN A 87 -16.66 2.02 18.50
C GLN A 87 -16.82 0.98 19.61
N ASN A 88 -16.06 -0.12 19.56
CA ASN A 88 -16.13 -1.20 20.54
C ASN A 88 -15.37 -0.91 21.85
N VAL A 89 -14.49 0.10 21.87
CA VAL A 89 -13.75 0.54 23.08
C VAL A 89 -14.68 1.04 24.22
N GLY A 90 -15.96 1.31 23.94
CA GLY A 90 -16.94 1.78 24.92
C GLY A 90 -17.76 0.71 25.65
N LEU A 91 -17.61 -0.58 25.31
CA LEU A 91 -18.29 -1.67 26.01
C LEU A 91 -17.26 -2.41 26.88
N PRO A 92 -17.47 -2.51 28.20
CA PRO A 92 -16.67 -3.44 28.99
C PRO A 92 -16.94 -4.83 28.42
N GLU A 93 -15.92 -5.43 27.80
CA GLU A 93 -15.92 -6.88 27.65
C GLU A 93 -15.89 -7.45 29.06
N GLU A 94 -17.06 -7.78 29.60
CA GLU A 94 -17.20 -8.88 30.54
C GLU A 94 -16.70 -10.13 29.81
N ARG A 95 -15.38 -10.31 29.82
CA ARG A 95 -14.76 -11.60 29.55
C ARG A 95 -15.17 -12.50 30.69
N ALA A 96 -16.35 -13.07 30.54
CA ALA A 96 -16.80 -14.22 31.28
C ALA A 96 -15.63 -15.21 31.34
N SER A 97 -15.20 -15.46 32.57
CA SER A 97 -14.21 -16.47 32.89
C SER A 97 -14.77 -17.84 32.54
N THR A 98 -14.11 -18.57 31.64
CA THR A 98 -14.02 -20.04 31.69
C THR A 98 -12.89 -20.55 30.80
N ASP A 99 -11.98 -21.31 31.41
CA ASP A 99 -11.20 -22.44 30.85
C ASP A 99 -10.36 -22.22 29.56
N THR A 100 -9.05 -22.45 29.49
CA THR A 100 -8.20 -23.47 30.13
C THR A 100 -6.76 -23.00 30.11
N LEU A 101 -6.06 -23.13 31.23
CA LEU A 101 -4.60 -23.03 31.30
C LEU A 101 -3.97 -24.17 30.48
N ILE A 102 -3.58 -23.90 29.24
CA ILE A 102 -2.66 -24.77 28.51
C ILE A 102 -1.27 -24.54 29.13
N PRO A 103 -0.62 -25.53 29.76
CA PRO A 103 0.75 -25.35 30.22
C PRO A 103 1.64 -25.10 29.00
N ALA A 104 2.44 -24.04 29.07
CA ALA A 104 3.42 -23.67 28.06
C ALA A 104 4.38 -24.84 27.82
N THR A 105 4.14 -25.61 26.77
CA THR A 105 5.12 -26.56 26.27
C THR A 105 6.17 -25.74 25.53
N SER A 106 7.36 -25.68 26.12
CA SER A 106 8.57 -25.06 25.55
C SER A 106 8.73 -25.47 24.09
N ALA A 107 8.80 -24.51 23.17
CA ALA A 107 9.14 -24.79 21.78
C ALA A 107 10.61 -25.24 21.70
N ALA A 108 10.88 -26.27 20.90
CA ALA A 108 12.24 -26.77 20.67
C ALA A 108 12.98 -25.85 19.69
N VAL A 109 14.04 -25.20 20.16
CA VAL A 109 14.95 -24.40 19.32
C VAL A 109 15.80 -25.34 18.47
N ILE A 110 15.64 -25.27 17.15
CA ILE A 110 16.49 -26.02 16.20
C ILE A 110 17.77 -25.20 15.96
N PRO A 111 18.97 -25.70 16.32
CA PRO A 111 20.21 -24.98 16.07
C PRO A 111 20.56 -24.97 14.58
N PHE A 112 21.14 -23.85 14.14
CA PHE A 112 21.60 -23.67 12.77
C PHE A 112 22.79 -24.61 12.50
N PRO A 113 22.79 -25.42 11.43
CA PRO A 113 23.91 -26.28 11.12
C PRO A 113 25.09 -25.42 10.68
N LEU A 114 26.13 -25.35 11.52
CA LEU A 114 27.44 -24.88 11.08
C LEU A 114 28.00 -25.96 10.14
N ALA A 115 28.05 -25.66 8.84
CA ALA A 115 28.74 -26.49 7.87
C ALA A 115 30.18 -26.74 8.38
N GLY A 116 30.52 -28.01 8.58
CA GLY A 116 31.86 -28.44 8.96
C GLY A 116 32.89 -28.01 7.91
N CYS A 117 34.11 -27.77 8.39
CA CYS A 117 35.31 -27.55 7.59
C CYS A 117 35.63 -28.75 6.70
#